data_AF-V4PHK2-F1
#
_entry.id   AF-V4PHK2-F1
#
_cell.length_a   1.000
_cell.length_b   1.000
_cell.length_c   1.000
_cell.angle_alpha   90.00
_cell.angle_beta   90.00
_cell.angle_gamma   90.00
#
_symmetry.space_group_name_H-M   'P 1'
#
loop_
_entity.id
_entity.type
_entity.pdbx_description
1 polymer ?
#
loop_
_entity_poly.entity_id
_entity_poly.type
_entity_poly.pdbx_seq_one_letter_code
_entity_poly.pdbx_strand_id
1 'polypeptide(L)'
;MRGFLTGLAVAALMVTAVPVRADVFADIKAVEQAERDFAADTAKNGFYRGFIAWSTDDAIGFLPQAGNFHKALVDSLAADPSLAGAPTPLRWRPFHVGVANSGDLAFDLGTWTMEGNDKAGWFFTIWEKQADGTWKWSLDGGAGDDAPDNLPPADQTFTLVANTQHVHPNGLAEGLGRDDAFNALLAQKSYSDIYAGLGGTRPTIASDGVPPYVEGYWPWPSGDGAPPPPEGADAKMEARRQAVIAARPETGLTWTRDGSGASKSGAFVYTYGHATAADGTYRGHYVRVWNKLTERDTSWLLTVDLFHK
;
A
#
# COMPACT_ATOMS: atom_id res chain seq x y z
N MET A 1 54.72 -9.82 -44.84
CA MET A 1 54.30 -9.30 -43.52
C MET A 1 53.08 -8.41 -43.73
N ARG A 2 51.88 -8.87 -43.37
CA ARG A 2 50.65 -8.08 -43.34
C ARG A 2 50.09 -8.22 -41.92
N GLY A 3 50.12 -7.13 -41.15
CA GLY A 3 49.53 -7.07 -39.82
C GLY A 3 48.06 -6.66 -39.91
N PHE A 4 47.18 -7.41 -39.25
CA PHE A 4 45.80 -7.02 -39.00
C PHE A 4 45.72 -6.45 -37.58
N LEU A 5 45.25 -5.21 -37.46
CA LEU A 5 44.83 -4.61 -36.19
C LEU A 5 43.31 -4.80 -36.06
N THR A 6 42.89 -5.62 -35.11
CA THR A 6 41.49 -5.76 -34.68
C THR A 6 41.20 -4.71 -33.61
N GLY A 7 40.39 -3.71 -33.93
CA GLY A 7 39.87 -2.76 -32.94
C GLY A 7 38.63 -3.34 -32.23
N LEU A 8 38.71 -3.51 -30.91
CA LEU A 8 37.53 -3.74 -30.07
C LEU A 8 36.79 -2.41 -29.90
N ALA A 9 35.54 -2.33 -30.36
CA ALA A 9 34.63 -1.26 -30.00
C ALA A 9 33.94 -1.62 -28.68
N VAL A 10 34.24 -0.89 -27.60
CA VAL A 10 33.49 -0.95 -26.35
C VAL A 10 32.24 -0.09 -26.52
N ALA A 11 31.08 -0.73 -26.66
CA ALA A 11 29.81 -0.03 -26.64
C ALA A 11 29.48 0.36 -25.18
N ALA A 12 29.60 1.65 -24.86
CA ALA A 12 29.18 2.19 -23.58
C ALA A 12 27.64 2.19 -23.52
N LEU A 13 27.07 1.37 -22.64
CA LEU A 13 25.64 1.38 -22.32
C LEU A 13 25.35 2.67 -21.53
N MET A 14 24.86 3.71 -22.18
CA MET A 14 24.31 4.87 -21.48
C MET A 14 22.96 4.47 -20.86
N VAL A 15 22.93 4.28 -19.55
CA VAL A 15 21.68 4.23 -18.78
C VAL A 15 21.11 5.65 -18.74
N THR A 16 20.15 5.95 -19.60
CA THR A 16 19.40 7.20 -19.52
C THR A 16 18.45 7.12 -18.32
N ALA A 17 18.74 7.86 -17.26
CA ALA A 17 17.80 8.06 -16.17
C ALA A 17 16.53 8.73 -16.74
N VAL A 18 15.39 8.04 -16.64
CA VAL A 18 14.09 8.56 -17.09
C VAL A 18 13.64 9.62 -16.07
N PRO A 19 13.27 10.84 -16.49
CA PRO A 19 12.87 11.87 -15.54
C PRO A 19 11.57 11.45 -14.84
N VAL A 20 11.50 11.68 -13.54
CA VAL A 20 10.26 11.59 -12.77
C VAL A 20 9.34 12.74 -13.18
N ARG A 21 8.00 12.54 -13.20
CA ARG A 21 7.04 13.63 -13.45
C ARG A 21 7.28 14.77 -12.44
N ALA A 22 7.44 16.01 -12.91
CA ALA A 22 7.88 17.14 -12.09
C ALA A 22 6.94 17.48 -10.92
N ASP A 23 5.68 17.08 -11.00
CA ASP A 23 4.59 17.32 -10.05
C ASP A 23 4.27 16.08 -9.18
N VAL A 24 5.02 14.97 -9.26
CA VAL A 24 4.76 13.79 -8.42
C VAL A 24 4.83 14.14 -6.92
N PHE A 25 5.78 14.99 -6.52
CA PHE A 25 5.91 15.45 -5.14
C PHE A 25 4.75 16.34 -4.72
N ALA A 26 4.15 17.07 -5.66
CA ALA A 26 2.95 17.86 -5.39
C ALA A 26 1.74 16.94 -5.17
N ASP A 27 1.61 15.88 -5.97
CA ASP A 27 0.54 14.90 -5.80
C ASP A 27 0.69 14.09 -4.51
N ILE A 28 1.92 13.71 -4.13
CA ILE A 28 2.18 13.07 -2.83
C ILE A 28 1.71 13.98 -1.69
N LYS A 29 2.09 15.26 -1.71
CA LYS A 29 1.64 16.23 -0.71
C LYS A 29 0.12 16.41 -0.73
N ALA A 30 -0.49 16.36 -1.90
CA ALA A 30 -1.95 16.45 -2.04
C ALA A 30 -2.66 15.25 -1.41
N VAL A 31 -2.14 14.03 -1.58
CA VAL A 31 -2.67 12.82 -0.95
C VAL A 31 -2.45 12.84 0.56
N GLU A 32 -1.24 13.21 1.03
CA GLU A 32 -0.99 13.40 2.46
C GLU A 32 -1.96 14.41 3.09
N GLN A 33 -2.22 15.53 2.40
CA GLN A 33 -3.15 16.54 2.88
C GLN A 33 -4.59 16.01 2.88
N ALA A 34 -4.99 15.28 1.83
CA ALA A 34 -6.31 14.66 1.76
C ALA A 34 -6.55 13.69 2.93
N GLU A 35 -5.58 12.84 3.27
CA GLU A 35 -5.66 11.94 4.43
C GLU A 35 -5.80 12.72 5.76
N ARG A 36 -5.02 13.79 5.94
CA ARG A 36 -5.11 14.63 7.15
C ARG A 36 -6.46 15.35 7.24
N ASP A 37 -6.97 15.86 6.12
CA ASP A 37 -8.25 16.54 6.07
C ASP A 37 -9.40 15.55 6.30
N PHE A 38 -9.30 14.33 5.77
CA PHE A 38 -10.22 13.23 6.06
C PHE A 38 -10.24 12.88 7.56
N ALA A 39 -9.07 12.72 8.18
CA ALA A 39 -8.95 12.49 9.61
C ALA A 39 -9.57 13.63 10.44
N ALA A 40 -9.28 14.88 10.08
CA ALA A 40 -9.81 16.06 10.76
C ALA A 40 -11.34 16.19 10.61
N ASP A 41 -11.86 15.95 9.41
CA ASP A 41 -13.29 15.99 9.13
C ASP A 41 -14.04 14.89 9.87
N THR A 42 -13.47 13.68 9.94
CA THR A 42 -14.05 12.58 10.70
C THR A 42 -14.02 12.83 12.21
N ALA A 43 -12.93 13.40 12.74
CA ALA A 43 -12.86 13.79 14.15
C ALA A 43 -13.93 14.85 14.50
N LYS A 44 -14.23 15.75 13.57
CA LYS A 44 -15.22 16.83 13.73
C LYS A 44 -16.67 16.36 13.54
N ASN A 45 -16.92 15.55 12.52
CA ASN A 45 -18.28 15.20 12.07
C ASN A 45 -18.73 13.79 12.46
N GLY A 46 -17.85 13.00 13.07
CA GLY A 46 -18.10 11.61 13.43
C GLY A 46 -17.78 10.63 12.31
N PHE A 47 -17.64 9.36 12.67
CA PHE A 47 -17.16 8.28 11.80
C PHE A 47 -17.97 8.16 10.50
N TYR A 48 -19.30 8.03 10.59
CA TYR A 48 -20.14 7.79 9.42
C TYR A 48 -20.10 8.94 8.42
N ARG A 49 -20.27 10.20 8.88
CA ARG A 49 -20.27 11.36 7.98
C ARG A 49 -18.91 11.60 7.34
N GLY A 50 -17.85 11.52 8.14
CA GLY A 50 -16.48 11.68 7.65
C GLY A 50 -16.14 10.63 6.59
N PHE A 51 -16.32 9.35 6.89
CA PHE A 51 -16.01 8.28 5.93
C PHE A 51 -16.83 8.38 4.64
N ILE A 52 -18.13 8.71 4.72
CA ILE A 52 -18.98 8.89 3.52
C ILE A 52 -18.54 10.09 2.67
N ALA A 53 -18.17 11.21 3.31
CA ALA A 53 -17.80 12.43 2.59
C ALA A 53 -16.54 12.25 1.72
N TRP A 54 -15.62 11.40 2.17
CA TRP A 54 -14.30 11.20 1.56
C TRP A 54 -14.19 9.95 0.69
N SER A 55 -15.25 9.13 0.58
CA SER A 55 -15.26 7.92 -0.27
C SER A 55 -15.83 8.16 -1.67
N THR A 56 -15.42 7.29 -2.61
CA THR A 56 -16.19 7.01 -3.82
C THR A 56 -17.46 6.21 -3.48
N ASP A 57 -18.49 6.29 -4.32
CA ASP A 57 -19.78 5.61 -4.05
C ASP A 57 -19.67 4.08 -4.05
N ASP A 58 -18.61 3.54 -4.65
CA ASP A 58 -18.26 2.13 -4.75
C ASP A 58 -17.13 1.71 -3.80
N ALA A 59 -16.73 2.59 -2.88
CA ALA A 59 -15.53 2.38 -2.07
C ALA A 59 -15.62 1.10 -1.22
N ILE A 60 -14.53 0.35 -1.23
CA ILE A 60 -14.42 -0.97 -0.61
C ILE A 60 -13.88 -0.85 0.81
N GLY A 61 -14.46 -1.64 1.71
CA GLY A 61 -13.91 -1.87 3.04
C GLY A 61 -14.14 -3.32 3.46
N PHE A 62 -13.56 -3.72 4.60
CA PHE A 62 -13.52 -5.11 5.03
C PHE A 62 -14.29 -5.31 6.35
N LEU A 63 -15.47 -5.96 6.29
CA LEU A 63 -16.30 -6.22 7.47
C LEU A 63 -17.01 -7.60 7.43
N PRO A 64 -16.35 -8.71 7.80
CA PRO A 64 -14.91 -8.95 7.74
C PRO A 64 -14.41 -9.21 6.30
N GLN A 65 -15.34 -9.45 5.36
CA GLN A 65 -15.07 -9.63 3.93
C GLN A 65 -15.12 -8.30 3.20
N ALA A 66 -14.51 -8.23 2.01
CA ALA A 66 -14.59 -7.07 1.15
C ALA A 66 -16.03 -6.79 0.71
N GLY A 67 -16.47 -5.53 0.79
CA GLY A 67 -17.78 -5.10 0.31
C GLY A 67 -17.83 -3.59 0.12
N ASN A 68 -18.90 -3.09 -0.52
CA ASN A 68 -19.12 -1.64 -0.67
C ASN A 68 -19.40 -1.02 0.71
N PHE A 69 -18.36 -0.41 1.27
CA PHE A 69 -18.38 0.15 2.61
C PHE A 69 -19.07 1.51 2.65
N HIS A 70 -18.92 2.33 1.60
CA HIS A 70 -19.67 3.57 1.45
C HIS A 70 -21.18 3.32 1.60
N LYS A 71 -21.70 2.36 0.83
CA LYS A 71 -23.12 1.97 0.88
C LYS A 71 -23.51 1.45 2.26
N ALA A 72 -22.68 0.63 2.89
CA ALA A 72 -22.97 0.11 4.23
C ALA A 72 -23.11 1.23 5.27
N LEU A 73 -22.27 2.28 5.19
CA LEU A 73 -22.34 3.43 6.07
C LEU A 73 -23.58 4.30 5.80
N VAL A 74 -23.90 4.54 4.52
CA VAL A 74 -25.11 5.27 4.10
C VAL A 74 -26.37 4.56 4.59
N ASP A 75 -26.46 3.24 4.37
CA ASP A 75 -27.60 2.43 4.81
C ASP A 75 -27.72 2.43 6.35
N SER A 76 -26.60 2.37 7.07
CA SER A 76 -26.59 2.45 8.55
C SER A 76 -27.09 3.81 9.05
N LEU A 77 -26.68 4.92 8.44
CA LEU A 77 -27.19 6.25 8.77
C LEU A 77 -28.69 6.41 8.48
N ALA A 78 -29.15 5.81 7.39
CA ALA A 78 -30.57 5.84 7.03
C ALA A 78 -31.41 5.04 8.05
N ALA A 79 -30.87 3.91 8.53
CA ALA A 79 -31.52 3.07 9.54
C ALA A 79 -31.48 3.71 10.94
N ASP A 80 -30.39 4.39 11.30
CA ASP A 80 -30.21 5.09 12.58
C ASP A 80 -29.58 6.48 12.37
N PRO A 81 -30.39 7.54 12.23
CA PRO A 81 -29.91 8.90 12.07
C PRO A 81 -29.09 9.44 13.26
N SER A 82 -29.15 8.81 14.44
CA SER A 82 -28.37 9.24 15.61
C SER A 82 -26.86 9.03 15.42
N LEU A 83 -26.47 8.10 14.55
CA LEU A 83 -25.09 7.83 14.16
C LEU A 83 -24.43 9.02 13.45
N ALA A 84 -25.22 9.94 12.88
CA ALA A 84 -24.74 11.07 12.08
C ALA A 84 -23.93 12.12 12.88
N GLY A 85 -24.11 12.16 14.20
CA GLY A 85 -23.38 13.07 15.10
C GLY A 85 -22.63 12.32 16.21
N ALA A 86 -22.53 11.00 16.12
CA ALA A 86 -21.84 10.20 17.12
C ALA A 86 -20.34 10.54 17.09
N PRO A 87 -19.76 10.99 18.22
CA PRO A 87 -18.33 11.27 18.27
C PRO A 87 -17.55 9.98 18.04
N THR A 88 -16.41 10.10 17.36
CA THR A 88 -15.48 8.98 17.15
C THR A 88 -14.20 9.20 17.95
N PRO A 89 -13.73 8.20 18.72
CA PRO A 89 -12.42 8.25 19.37
C PRO A 89 -11.27 7.94 18.41
N LEU A 90 -11.56 7.53 17.17
CA LEU A 90 -10.54 7.15 16.18
C LEU A 90 -9.70 8.36 15.77
N ARG A 91 -8.38 8.24 15.88
CA ARG A 91 -7.40 9.22 15.41
C ARG A 91 -6.38 8.53 14.54
N TRP A 92 -6.03 9.14 13.42
CA TRP A 92 -5.06 8.55 12.51
C TRP A 92 -4.32 9.62 11.71
N ARG A 93 -3.26 9.20 11.02
CA ARG A 93 -2.41 10.05 10.19
C ARG A 93 -1.67 9.23 9.14
N PRO A 94 -1.39 9.81 7.96
CA PRO A 94 -0.57 9.15 6.95
C PRO A 94 0.86 8.95 7.48
N PHE A 95 1.50 7.88 7.02
CA PHE A 95 2.90 7.59 7.31
C PHE A 95 3.73 7.33 6.04
N HIS A 96 3.18 6.62 5.06
CA HIS A 96 3.78 6.39 3.75
C HIS A 96 2.78 6.69 2.65
N VAL A 97 3.20 7.39 1.61
CA VAL A 97 2.37 7.66 0.42
C VAL A 97 3.10 7.19 -0.83
N GLY A 98 2.39 6.48 -1.70
CA GLY A 98 2.84 6.15 -3.05
C GLY A 98 1.81 6.64 -4.07
N VAL A 99 2.25 7.37 -5.09
CA VAL A 99 1.35 7.87 -6.15
C VAL A 99 1.71 7.20 -7.47
N ALA A 100 0.71 6.78 -8.24
CA ALA A 100 0.93 6.31 -9.61
C ALA A 100 1.48 7.46 -10.46
N ASN A 101 2.36 7.17 -11.43
CA ASN A 101 2.95 8.24 -12.24
C ASN A 101 1.90 9.04 -13.03
N SER A 102 0.79 8.42 -13.42
CA SER A 102 -0.34 9.11 -14.06
C SER A 102 -1.08 10.09 -13.14
N GLY A 103 -0.77 10.14 -11.84
CA GLY A 103 -1.29 11.13 -10.89
C GLY A 103 -2.77 10.98 -10.55
N ASP A 104 -3.37 9.83 -10.89
CA ASP A 104 -4.79 9.53 -10.77
C ASP A 104 -5.12 8.47 -9.71
N LEU A 105 -4.16 7.61 -9.35
CA LEU A 105 -4.25 6.70 -8.22
C LEU A 105 -3.10 6.93 -7.25
N ALA A 106 -3.36 6.67 -5.98
CA ALA A 106 -2.35 6.62 -4.95
C ALA A 106 -2.71 5.56 -3.90
N PHE A 107 -1.76 5.21 -3.05
CA PHE A 107 -2.02 4.58 -1.78
C PHE A 107 -1.39 5.40 -0.67
N ASP A 108 -1.92 5.26 0.53
CA ASP A 108 -1.17 5.55 1.73
C ASP A 108 -1.32 4.44 2.78
N LEU A 109 -0.36 4.43 3.69
CA LEU A 109 -0.35 3.60 4.87
C LEU A 109 -0.08 4.51 6.05
N GLY A 110 -0.83 4.35 7.13
CA GLY A 110 -0.65 5.19 8.30
C GLY A 110 -1.00 4.47 9.59
N THR A 111 -0.90 5.22 10.68
CA THR A 111 -1.15 4.70 12.03
C THR A 111 -2.47 5.23 12.55
N TRP A 112 -3.20 4.41 13.31
CA TRP A 112 -4.37 4.85 14.05
C TRP A 112 -4.24 4.53 15.54
N THR A 113 -4.97 5.30 16.36
CA THR A 113 -5.17 5.10 17.80
C THR A 113 -6.63 5.34 18.16
N MET A 114 -7.06 4.81 19.29
CA MET A 114 -8.39 5.04 19.85
C MET A 114 -8.28 5.85 21.14
N GLU A 115 -8.79 7.08 21.13
CA GLU A 115 -8.83 7.91 22.34
C GLU A 115 -9.59 7.19 23.47
N GLY A 116 -9.03 7.28 24.68
CA GLY A 116 -9.61 6.69 25.88
C GLY A 116 -9.28 5.20 26.10
N ASN A 117 -8.43 4.59 25.27
CA ASN A 117 -7.85 3.27 25.52
C ASN A 117 -6.51 3.08 24.78
N ASP A 118 -5.88 1.91 24.95
CA ASP A 118 -4.56 1.60 24.38
C ASP A 118 -4.64 0.84 23.04
N LYS A 119 -5.78 0.90 22.32
CA LYS A 119 -5.87 0.29 20.98
C LYS A 119 -5.20 1.20 19.96
N ALA A 120 -4.35 0.59 19.16
CA ALA A 120 -3.62 1.23 18.09
C ALA A 120 -3.38 0.24 16.96
N GLY A 121 -2.95 0.75 15.81
CA GLY A 121 -2.60 -0.10 14.68
C GLY A 121 -2.26 0.69 13.44
N TRP A 122 -2.42 0.02 12.31
CA TRP A 122 -2.11 0.49 10.98
C TRP A 122 -3.37 0.47 10.11
N PHE A 123 -3.46 1.41 9.19
CA PHE A 123 -4.48 1.43 8.14
C PHE A 123 -3.79 1.50 6.78
N PHE A 124 -4.53 1.12 5.75
CA PHE A 124 -4.13 1.29 4.36
C PHE A 124 -5.30 1.79 3.53
N THR A 125 -5.01 2.74 2.66
CA THR A 125 -6.01 3.39 1.80
C THR A 125 -5.52 3.37 0.36
N ILE A 126 -6.42 3.07 -0.58
CA ILE A 126 -6.25 3.41 -2.00
C ILE A 126 -7.07 4.67 -2.27
N TRP A 127 -6.41 5.65 -2.86
CA TRP A 127 -6.95 6.95 -3.22
C TRP A 127 -7.12 7.06 -4.74
N GLU A 128 -8.25 7.63 -5.17
CA GLU A 128 -8.54 7.97 -6.56
C GLU A 128 -8.75 9.48 -6.71
N LYS A 129 -8.04 10.08 -7.67
CA LYS A 129 -8.24 11.48 -8.03
C LYS A 129 -9.47 11.61 -8.92
N GLN A 130 -10.43 12.37 -8.44
CA GLN A 130 -11.69 12.67 -9.09
C GLN A 130 -11.51 13.65 -10.25
N ALA A 131 -12.53 13.77 -11.11
CA ALA A 131 -12.49 14.65 -12.28
C ALA A 131 -12.32 16.14 -11.94
N ASP A 132 -12.73 16.57 -10.74
CA ASP A 132 -12.56 17.93 -10.24
C ASP A 132 -11.19 18.16 -9.55
N GLY A 133 -10.34 17.13 -9.52
CA GLY A 133 -9.00 17.16 -8.92
C GLY A 133 -8.96 16.85 -7.43
N THR A 134 -10.11 16.63 -6.77
CA THR A 134 -10.16 16.17 -5.39
C THR A 134 -9.75 14.69 -5.28
N TRP A 135 -9.31 14.27 -4.10
CA TRP A 135 -9.01 12.87 -3.82
C TRP A 135 -10.11 12.25 -2.98
N LYS A 136 -10.53 11.02 -3.33
CA LYS A 136 -11.45 10.21 -2.55
C LYS A 136 -10.87 8.81 -2.36
N TRP A 137 -11.09 8.19 -1.21
CA TRP A 137 -10.67 6.81 -0.99
C TRP A 137 -11.64 5.85 -1.70
N SER A 138 -11.07 4.85 -2.38
CA SER A 138 -11.81 3.79 -3.09
C SER A 138 -11.63 2.42 -2.43
N LEU A 139 -10.65 2.28 -1.54
CA LEU A 139 -10.48 1.14 -0.65
C LEU A 139 -9.85 1.66 0.65
N ASP A 140 -10.42 1.28 1.80
CA ASP A 140 -9.89 1.61 3.12
C ASP A 140 -10.03 0.41 4.06
N GLY A 141 -9.02 0.16 4.89
CA GLY A 141 -9.10 -0.90 5.88
C GLY A 141 -7.93 -0.92 6.86
N GLY A 142 -8.10 -1.73 7.91
CA GLY A 142 -7.03 -2.04 8.86
C GLY A 142 -5.90 -2.81 8.17
N ALA A 143 -4.66 -2.39 8.42
CA ALA A 143 -3.43 -3.05 7.98
C ALA A 143 -2.72 -3.78 9.13
N GLY A 144 -3.40 -3.94 10.27
CA GLY A 144 -2.90 -4.64 11.45
C GLY A 144 -3.05 -3.87 12.77
N ASP A 145 -3.11 -4.60 13.88
CA ASP A 145 -3.10 -4.02 15.23
C ASP A 145 -1.67 -3.83 15.75
N ASP A 146 -1.47 -2.85 16.64
CA ASP A 146 -0.18 -2.59 17.28
C ASP A 146 -0.36 -2.02 18.69
N ALA A 147 0.73 -1.94 19.46
CA ALA A 147 0.76 -1.18 20.70
C ALA A 147 1.05 0.30 20.41
N PRO A 148 0.47 1.27 21.16
CA PRO A 148 0.77 2.69 20.99
C PRO A 148 2.26 3.02 21.03
N ASP A 149 3.03 2.38 21.92
CA ASP A 149 4.48 2.57 22.09
C ASP A 149 5.32 2.08 20.89
N ASN A 150 4.72 1.29 20.00
CA ASN A 150 5.37 0.78 18.81
C ASN A 150 5.12 1.65 17.56
N LEU A 151 4.24 2.64 17.65
CA LEU A 151 3.95 3.53 16.54
C LEU A 151 5.10 4.55 16.34
N PRO A 152 5.41 4.91 15.09
CA PRO A 152 6.37 5.97 14.81
C PRO A 152 5.96 7.32 15.43
N PRO A 153 6.90 8.27 15.60
CA PRO A 153 6.61 9.65 15.97
C PRO A 153 5.64 10.33 14.98
N ALA A 154 4.85 11.28 15.49
CA ALA A 154 3.74 11.93 14.78
C ALA A 154 4.14 12.76 13.54
N ASP A 155 5.39 13.21 13.49
CA ASP A 155 5.93 14.19 12.54
C ASP A 155 6.65 13.56 11.33
N GLN A 156 6.74 12.24 11.26
CA GLN A 156 7.40 11.55 10.15
C GLN A 156 6.36 11.12 9.10
N THR A 157 6.44 11.69 7.89
CA THR A 157 5.81 11.15 6.68
C THR A 157 6.85 10.82 5.62
N PHE A 158 6.63 9.72 4.93
CA PHE A 158 7.51 9.17 3.91
C PHE A 158 6.82 9.09 2.57
N THR A 159 7.63 9.30 1.54
CA THR A 159 7.19 9.41 0.18
C THR A 159 7.86 8.32 -0.66
N LEU A 160 7.07 7.42 -1.22
CA LEU A 160 7.52 6.52 -2.28
C LEU A 160 7.35 7.23 -3.63
N VAL A 161 8.45 7.36 -4.37
CA VAL A 161 8.44 8.00 -5.70
C VAL A 161 7.83 7.05 -6.73
N ALA A 162 6.90 7.60 -7.53
CA ALA A 162 6.23 6.90 -8.62
C ALA A 162 7.23 6.27 -9.60
N ASN A 163 7.04 4.99 -9.90
CA ASN A 163 7.85 4.28 -10.87
C ASN A 163 7.25 4.45 -12.29
N THR A 164 7.99 5.21 -13.11
CA THR A 164 7.95 5.35 -14.58
C THR A 164 7.01 6.36 -15.22
N GLN A 165 7.54 7.16 -16.15
CA GLN A 165 6.76 8.04 -17.03
C GLN A 165 5.97 7.31 -18.15
N HIS A 166 6.03 5.98 -18.21
CA HIS A 166 5.57 5.23 -19.37
C HIS A 166 4.15 4.70 -19.18
N VAL A 167 3.43 4.58 -20.29
CA VAL A 167 2.10 3.97 -20.32
C VAL A 167 2.24 2.49 -20.68
N HIS A 168 1.55 1.64 -19.92
CA HIS A 168 1.49 0.20 -20.09
C HIS A 168 0.03 -0.19 -20.39
N PRO A 169 -0.38 -0.22 -21.68
CA PRO A 169 -1.77 -0.49 -22.07
C PRO A 169 -2.32 -1.82 -21.55
N ASN A 170 -1.46 -2.82 -21.37
CA ASN A 170 -1.81 -4.14 -20.83
C ASN A 170 -1.51 -4.28 -19.34
N GLY A 171 -1.21 -3.16 -18.66
CA GLY A 171 -0.71 -3.15 -17.29
C GLY A 171 -1.61 -3.88 -16.31
N LEU A 172 -2.93 -3.65 -16.38
CA LEU A 172 -3.89 -4.39 -15.55
C LEU A 172 -3.78 -5.90 -15.77
N ALA A 173 -3.89 -6.37 -17.00
CA ALA A 173 -3.86 -7.81 -17.30
C ALA A 173 -2.54 -8.47 -16.86
N GLU A 174 -1.42 -7.80 -17.07
CA GLU A 174 -0.11 -8.28 -16.62
C GLU A 174 -0.01 -8.33 -15.09
N GLY A 175 -0.43 -7.26 -14.39
CA GLY A 175 -0.42 -7.20 -12.93
C GLY A 175 -1.32 -8.26 -12.30
N LEU A 176 -2.51 -8.48 -12.86
CA LEU A 176 -3.41 -9.57 -12.43
C LEU A 176 -2.76 -10.95 -12.64
N GLY A 177 -2.09 -11.17 -13.78
CA GLY A 177 -1.35 -12.41 -14.00
C GLY A 177 -0.23 -12.65 -12.99
N ARG A 178 0.39 -11.57 -12.47
CA ARG A 178 1.39 -11.66 -11.39
C ARG A 178 0.76 -12.01 -10.05
N ASP A 179 -0.39 -11.41 -9.73
CA ASP A 179 -1.14 -11.72 -8.52
C ASP A 179 -1.66 -13.17 -8.52
N ASP A 180 -2.19 -13.65 -9.66
CA ASP A 180 -2.63 -15.03 -9.82
C ASP A 180 -1.45 -16.02 -9.65
N ALA A 181 -0.28 -15.70 -10.22
CA ALA A 181 0.92 -16.49 -10.02
C ALA A 181 1.39 -16.50 -8.55
N PHE A 182 1.28 -15.37 -7.85
CA PHE A 182 1.62 -15.27 -6.44
C PHE A 182 0.65 -16.05 -5.55
N ASN A 183 -0.66 -15.99 -5.83
CA ASN A 183 -1.68 -16.81 -5.18
C ASN A 183 -1.41 -18.31 -5.39
N ALA A 184 -1.01 -18.73 -6.60
CA ALA A 184 -0.65 -20.12 -6.87
C ALA A 184 0.61 -20.57 -6.11
N LEU A 185 1.56 -19.67 -5.87
CA LEU A 185 2.72 -19.94 -5.00
C LEU A 185 2.30 -20.07 -3.54
N LEU A 186 1.45 -19.17 -3.03
CA LEU A 186 0.96 -19.19 -1.65
C LEU A 186 0.12 -20.41 -1.30
N ALA A 187 -0.52 -21.03 -2.29
CA ALA A 187 -1.19 -22.32 -2.11
C ALA A 187 -0.19 -23.46 -1.79
N GLN A 188 1.07 -23.32 -2.19
CA GLN A 188 2.09 -24.39 -2.16
C GLN A 188 3.28 -24.11 -1.23
N LYS A 189 3.54 -22.84 -0.90
CA LYS A 189 4.71 -22.39 -0.14
C LYS A 189 4.30 -21.38 0.92
N SER A 190 5.00 -21.40 2.04
CA SER A 190 4.82 -20.38 3.08
C SER A 190 5.23 -18.99 2.56
N TYR A 191 4.69 -17.91 3.15
CA TYR A 191 5.16 -16.56 2.86
C TYR A 191 6.67 -16.41 3.08
N SER A 192 7.19 -17.02 4.15
CA SER A 192 8.62 -17.04 4.49
C SER A 192 9.47 -17.64 3.35
N ASP A 193 9.07 -18.79 2.80
CA ASP A 193 9.81 -19.44 1.72
C ASP A 193 9.77 -18.64 0.42
N ILE A 194 8.60 -18.08 0.09
CA ILE A 194 8.44 -17.27 -1.12
C ILE A 194 9.35 -16.04 -1.02
N TYR A 195 9.31 -15.32 0.10
CA TYR A 195 10.11 -14.11 0.28
C TYR A 195 11.60 -14.37 0.43
N ALA A 196 12.01 -15.49 1.03
CA ALA A 196 13.42 -15.91 1.05
C ALA A 196 13.94 -16.16 -0.38
N GLY A 197 13.09 -16.68 -1.26
CA GLY A 197 13.40 -16.91 -2.67
C GLY A 197 13.48 -15.65 -3.56
N LEU A 198 12.98 -14.50 -3.09
CA LEU A 198 12.97 -13.24 -3.87
C LEU A 198 14.32 -12.51 -3.91
N GLY A 199 15.39 -13.02 -3.27
CA GLY A 199 16.76 -12.57 -3.56
C GLY A 199 17.05 -11.06 -3.47
N GLY A 200 16.37 -10.33 -2.56
CA GLY A 200 16.55 -8.88 -2.37
C GLY A 200 15.51 -7.99 -3.04
N THR A 201 14.62 -8.51 -3.89
CA THR A 201 13.46 -7.76 -4.43
C THR A 201 12.22 -7.98 -3.57
N ARG A 202 12.32 -7.63 -2.28
CA ARG A 202 11.25 -7.84 -1.30
C ARG A 202 10.23 -6.71 -1.41
N PRO A 203 8.95 -6.95 -1.05
CA PRO A 203 7.99 -5.87 -1.00
C PRO A 203 8.38 -4.79 0.01
N THR A 204 8.30 -3.54 -0.46
CA THR A 204 8.60 -2.32 0.31
C THR A 204 7.64 -2.14 1.49
N ILE A 205 6.44 -2.72 1.42
CA ILE A 205 5.45 -2.76 2.48
C ILE A 205 4.93 -4.19 2.55
N ALA A 206 5.16 -4.89 3.66
CA ALA A 206 4.52 -6.15 3.96
C ALA A 206 3.96 -6.09 5.38
N SER A 207 2.63 -6.21 5.55
CA SER A 207 2.02 -6.19 6.88
C SER A 207 1.04 -7.34 7.12
N ASP A 208 1.08 -7.83 8.36
CA ASP A 208 -0.02 -8.40 9.14
C ASP A 208 0.29 -7.93 10.58
N GLY A 209 -0.31 -6.84 11.06
CA GLY A 209 -0.13 -6.41 12.47
C GLY A 209 1.10 -5.56 12.84
N VAL A 210 1.82 -4.92 11.90
CA VAL A 210 3.11 -4.24 12.21
C VAL A 210 3.47 -3.16 11.17
N PRO A 211 4.23 -2.09 11.54
CA PRO A 211 4.82 -1.11 10.63
C PRO A 211 5.41 -1.73 9.39
N PRO A 212 5.27 -1.05 8.24
CA PRO A 212 5.97 -1.48 7.04
C PRO A 212 7.47 -1.49 7.35
N TYR A 213 8.12 -2.63 7.13
CA TYR A 213 9.56 -2.59 6.92
C TYR A 213 9.77 -2.01 5.54
N VAL A 214 10.24 -0.77 5.51
CA VAL A 214 10.61 -0.08 4.28
C VAL A 214 12.11 -0.25 4.10
N GLU A 215 12.49 -1.01 3.08
CA GLU A 215 13.89 -1.19 2.72
C GLU A 215 14.53 0.19 2.44
N GLY A 216 15.65 0.49 3.14
CA GLY A 216 16.33 1.80 3.04
C GLY A 216 15.88 2.86 4.06
N TYR A 217 15.36 2.45 5.22
CA TYR A 217 14.85 3.35 6.25
C TYR A 217 15.94 4.14 7.00
N TRP A 218 16.46 5.20 6.36
CA TRP A 218 16.82 6.47 6.99
C TRP A 218 16.96 7.57 5.92
N PRO A 219 16.43 8.81 6.10
CA PRO A 219 16.27 9.78 5.03
C PRO A 219 17.58 10.08 4.32
N TRP A 220 17.62 9.74 3.04
CA TRP A 220 18.51 10.40 2.11
C TRP A 220 17.76 10.78 0.82
N PRO A 221 17.52 12.08 0.57
CA PRO A 221 17.48 13.19 1.52
C PRO A 221 16.15 13.96 1.46
N SER A 222 15.49 14.10 2.61
CA SER A 222 14.44 15.10 2.84
C SER A 222 14.98 16.20 3.75
N GLY A 223 15.73 17.13 3.16
CA GLY A 223 16.12 18.39 3.81
C GLY A 223 17.12 18.29 4.97
N ASP A 224 17.76 19.42 5.23
CA ASP A 224 18.91 19.56 6.10
C ASP A 224 18.49 19.44 7.59
N GLY A 225 18.69 18.29 8.24
CA GLY A 225 18.61 18.20 9.71
C GLY A 225 17.88 17.02 10.35
N ALA A 226 17.43 16.00 9.61
CA ALA A 226 17.01 14.76 10.27
C ALA A 226 18.22 14.14 11.02
N PRO A 227 18.04 13.59 12.25
CA PRO A 227 19.10 12.84 12.97
C PRO A 227 19.64 11.66 12.12
N PRO A 228 20.56 10.80 12.57
CA PRO A 228 20.69 9.42 12.07
C PRO A 228 19.70 8.47 12.78
N PRO A 229 19.41 7.26 12.27
CA PRO A 229 18.55 6.33 12.98
C PRO A 229 19.26 5.92 14.29
N PRO A 230 18.52 5.59 15.35
CA PRO A 230 19.11 4.91 16.50
C PRO A 230 19.84 3.64 16.04
N GLU A 231 21.00 3.38 16.63
CA GLU A 231 21.78 2.18 16.34
C GLU A 231 20.92 0.92 16.51
N GLY A 232 20.84 0.08 15.46
CA GLY A 232 20.05 -1.17 15.47
C GLY A 232 18.57 -1.04 15.11
N ALA A 233 18.07 0.15 14.73
CA ALA A 233 16.68 0.34 14.30
C ALA A 233 16.29 -0.56 13.11
N ASP A 234 17.15 -0.64 12.09
CA ASP A 234 16.91 -1.49 10.90
C ASP A 234 16.82 -2.98 11.26
N ALA A 235 17.69 -3.45 12.16
CA ALA A 235 17.69 -4.83 12.61
C ALA A 235 16.42 -5.16 13.42
N LYS A 236 15.96 -4.22 14.26
CA LYS A 236 14.70 -4.36 15.01
C LYS A 236 13.49 -4.38 14.06
N MET A 237 13.46 -3.49 13.06
CA MET A 237 12.38 -3.44 12.06
C MET A 237 12.37 -4.70 11.19
N GLU A 238 13.53 -5.18 10.74
CA GLU A 238 13.63 -6.43 9.96
C GLU A 238 13.23 -7.65 10.80
N ALA A 239 13.67 -7.75 12.06
CA ALA A 239 13.26 -8.84 12.94
C ALA A 239 11.73 -8.86 13.14
N ARG A 240 11.12 -7.68 13.27
CA ARG A 240 9.68 -7.54 13.39
C ARG A 240 8.95 -7.93 12.11
N ARG A 241 9.47 -7.54 10.94
CA ARG A 241 8.96 -7.96 9.62
C ARG A 241 8.98 -9.49 9.48
N GLN A 242 10.10 -10.12 9.82
CA GLN A 242 10.25 -11.58 9.73
C GLN A 242 9.27 -12.31 10.64
N ALA A 243 9.03 -11.81 11.86
CA ALA A 243 8.06 -12.38 12.78
C ALA A 243 6.62 -12.32 12.23
N VAL A 244 6.26 -11.23 11.55
CA VAL A 244 4.95 -11.06 10.89
C VAL A 244 4.77 -12.03 9.74
N ILE A 245 5.78 -12.13 8.87
CA ILE A 245 5.77 -13.06 7.74
C ILE A 245 5.60 -14.50 8.23
N ALA A 246 6.28 -14.85 9.32
CA ALA A 246 6.16 -16.16 9.95
C ALA A 246 4.80 -16.38 10.63
N ALA A 247 4.07 -15.31 10.99
CA ALA A 247 2.74 -15.40 11.61
C ALA A 247 1.59 -15.46 10.58
N ARG A 248 1.87 -15.20 9.30
CA ARG A 248 0.90 -15.34 8.22
C ARG A 248 0.48 -16.80 8.06
N PRO A 249 -0.71 -17.07 7.49
CA PRO A 249 -1.16 -18.44 7.31
C PRO A 249 -0.16 -19.26 6.48
N GLU A 250 0.01 -20.49 6.92
CA GLU A 250 0.80 -21.51 6.22
C GLU A 250 0.14 -21.93 4.90
N THR A 251 0.78 -22.86 4.21
CA THR A 251 0.28 -23.45 2.95
C THR A 251 -1.10 -24.09 3.09
N GLY A 252 -1.79 -24.28 1.96
CA GLY A 252 -3.06 -25.01 1.92
C GLY A 252 -4.31 -24.16 2.11
N LEU A 253 -4.17 -22.82 2.04
CA LEU A 253 -5.32 -21.93 1.86
C LEU A 253 -5.67 -21.77 0.38
N THR A 254 -6.96 -21.53 0.13
CA THR A 254 -7.45 -21.07 -1.18
C THR A 254 -7.44 -19.55 -1.17
N TRP A 255 -6.74 -18.94 -2.11
CA TRP A 255 -6.66 -17.49 -2.26
C TRP A 255 -7.54 -17.05 -3.42
N THR A 256 -8.52 -16.20 -3.14
CA THR A 256 -9.50 -15.70 -4.11
C THR A 256 -9.32 -14.20 -4.26
N ARG A 257 -9.25 -13.71 -5.50
CA ARG A 257 -9.28 -12.28 -5.81
C ARG A 257 -10.72 -11.80 -5.92
N ASP A 258 -11.08 -10.82 -5.12
CA ASP A 258 -12.44 -10.24 -5.09
C ASP A 258 -12.54 -9.01 -5.99
N GLY A 259 -11.44 -8.27 -6.14
CA GLY A 259 -11.39 -7.12 -7.05
C GLY A 259 -9.99 -6.57 -7.27
N SER A 260 -9.93 -5.51 -8.07
CA SER A 260 -8.69 -4.90 -8.52
C SER A 260 -8.93 -3.54 -9.16
N GLY A 261 -7.88 -2.74 -9.26
CA GLY A 261 -7.86 -1.54 -10.09
C GLY A 261 -6.47 -1.26 -10.64
N ALA A 262 -6.39 -0.35 -11.61
CA ALA A 262 -5.13 0.07 -12.19
C ALA A 262 -5.16 1.56 -12.50
N SER A 263 -4.01 2.21 -12.36
CA SER A 263 -3.84 3.60 -12.78
C SER A 263 -4.00 3.74 -14.29
N LYS A 264 -4.30 4.94 -14.80
CA LYS A 264 -4.34 5.23 -16.24
C LYS A 264 -3.03 4.89 -16.97
N SER A 265 -1.89 4.99 -16.27
CA SER A 265 -0.59 4.55 -16.83
C SER A 265 -0.48 3.03 -16.93
N GLY A 266 -1.28 2.25 -16.23
CA GLY A 266 -1.14 0.80 -16.12
C GLY A 266 0.12 0.34 -15.37
N ALA A 267 0.96 1.25 -14.87
CA ALA A 267 2.17 0.92 -14.12
C ALA A 267 1.89 0.53 -12.67
N PHE A 268 0.77 1.01 -12.11
CA PHE A 268 0.30 0.72 -10.77
C PHE A 268 -0.98 -0.12 -10.87
N VAL A 269 -0.98 -1.29 -10.26
CA VAL A 269 -2.13 -2.20 -10.16
C VAL A 269 -2.31 -2.59 -8.71
N TYR A 270 -3.53 -2.50 -8.18
CA TYR A 270 -3.85 -3.06 -6.88
C TYR A 270 -4.84 -4.22 -7.01
N THR A 271 -4.73 -5.20 -6.12
CA THR A 271 -5.68 -6.31 -5.97
C THR A 271 -6.09 -6.43 -4.52
N TYR A 272 -7.31 -6.91 -4.29
CA TYR A 272 -7.77 -7.31 -2.97
C TYR A 272 -8.58 -8.59 -3.06
N GLY A 273 -8.63 -9.33 -1.97
CA GLY A 273 -9.30 -10.61 -1.95
C GLY A 273 -9.26 -11.27 -0.59
N HIS A 274 -9.55 -12.57 -0.54
CA HIS A 274 -9.61 -13.31 0.70
C HIS A 274 -8.97 -14.70 0.61
N ALA A 275 -8.68 -15.26 1.78
CA ALA A 275 -8.19 -16.60 1.94
C ALA A 275 -9.17 -17.46 2.73
N THR A 276 -9.40 -18.69 2.28
CA THR A 276 -10.21 -19.70 2.99
C THR A 276 -9.42 -20.97 3.26
N ALA A 277 -9.77 -21.67 4.35
CA ALA A 277 -9.32 -23.03 4.58
C ALA A 277 -10.04 -24.01 3.62
N ALA A 278 -9.58 -25.26 3.57
CA ALA A 278 -10.15 -26.29 2.69
C ALA A 278 -11.65 -26.58 2.95
N ASP A 279 -12.13 -26.30 4.16
CA ASP A 279 -13.55 -26.42 4.54
C ASP A 279 -14.39 -25.17 4.20
N GLY A 280 -13.78 -24.15 3.58
CA GLY A 280 -14.41 -22.88 3.24
C GLY A 280 -14.38 -21.84 4.37
N THR A 281 -13.80 -22.14 5.53
CA THR A 281 -13.69 -21.19 6.64
C THR A 281 -12.85 -19.99 6.23
N TYR A 282 -13.38 -18.78 6.40
CA TYR A 282 -12.65 -17.52 6.18
C TYR A 282 -11.43 -17.42 7.09
N ARG A 283 -10.28 -17.05 6.53
CA ARG A 283 -8.99 -16.94 7.25
C ARG A 283 -8.41 -15.53 7.23
N GLY A 284 -8.97 -14.64 6.42
CA GLY A 284 -8.52 -13.27 6.29
C GLY A 284 -8.68 -12.72 4.88
N HIS A 285 -8.37 -11.44 4.72
CA HIS A 285 -8.30 -10.72 3.45
C HIS A 285 -6.89 -10.25 3.16
N TYR A 286 -6.62 -9.93 1.90
CA TYR A 286 -5.38 -9.31 1.46
C TYR A 286 -5.64 -8.06 0.62
N VAL A 287 -4.65 -7.18 0.61
CA VAL A 287 -4.52 -6.07 -0.34
C VAL A 287 -3.10 -6.04 -0.85
N ARG A 288 -2.91 -5.96 -2.16
CA ARG A 288 -1.59 -5.89 -2.79
C ARG A 288 -1.50 -4.75 -3.77
N VAL A 289 -0.32 -4.16 -3.88
CA VAL A 289 0.02 -3.19 -4.92
C VAL A 289 1.23 -3.70 -5.68
N TRP A 290 1.07 -3.78 -6.99
CA TRP A 290 2.06 -4.17 -7.96
C TRP A 290 2.48 -2.94 -8.77
N ASN A 291 3.79 -2.70 -8.87
CA ASN A 291 4.36 -1.61 -9.66
C ASN A 291 5.25 -2.14 -10.78
N LYS A 292 5.11 -1.57 -11.98
CA LYS A 292 5.97 -1.86 -13.13
C LYS A 292 7.11 -0.83 -13.20
N LEU A 293 8.35 -1.30 -13.20
CA LEU A 293 9.53 -0.45 -13.02
C LEU A 293 10.09 0.17 -14.30
N THR A 294 9.89 -0.43 -15.49
CA THR A 294 10.20 0.17 -16.81
C THR A 294 9.39 -0.53 -17.92
N GLU A 295 9.37 0.01 -19.14
CA GLU A 295 8.84 -0.69 -20.33
C GLU A 295 9.67 -1.90 -20.76
N ARG A 296 10.99 -1.86 -20.51
CA ARG A 296 11.93 -2.90 -20.98
C ARG A 296 12.04 -4.06 -20.00
N ASP A 297 11.66 -3.82 -18.75
CA ASP A 297 11.67 -4.82 -17.70
C ASP A 297 10.30 -5.50 -17.63
N THR A 298 10.31 -6.83 -17.77
CA THR A 298 9.11 -7.66 -17.55
C THR A 298 8.76 -7.80 -16.07
N SER A 299 9.62 -7.28 -15.18
CA SER A 299 9.50 -7.46 -13.74
C SER A 299 8.51 -6.47 -13.16
N TRP A 300 7.45 -7.05 -12.59
CA TRP A 300 6.55 -6.37 -11.68
C TRP A 300 7.09 -6.51 -10.26
N LEU A 301 7.14 -5.40 -9.54
CA LEU A 301 7.48 -5.36 -8.13
C LEU A 301 6.20 -5.44 -7.31
N LEU A 302 6.11 -6.42 -6.42
CA LEU A 302 5.14 -6.39 -5.33
C LEU A 302 5.61 -5.30 -4.37
N THR A 303 4.92 -4.17 -4.29
CA THR A 303 5.30 -3.04 -3.43
C THR A 303 4.58 -3.08 -2.10
N VAL A 304 3.30 -3.44 -2.12
CA VAL A 304 2.47 -3.61 -0.94
C VAL A 304 1.93 -5.03 -0.94
N ASP A 305 2.02 -5.72 0.19
CA ASP A 305 1.33 -6.99 0.43
C ASP A 305 0.84 -7.01 1.87
N LEU A 306 -0.46 -6.78 2.05
CA LEU A 306 -1.14 -6.79 3.34
C LEU A 306 -1.95 -8.06 3.46
N PHE A 307 -1.98 -8.64 4.66
CA PHE A 307 -2.90 -9.71 5.02
C PHE A 307 -3.45 -9.43 6.41
N HIS A 308 -4.77 -9.59 6.60
CA HIS A 308 -5.42 -9.39 7.89
C HIS A 308 -6.47 -10.47 8.13
N LYS A 309 -6.53 -11.00 9.35
CA LYS A 309 -7.33 -12.18 9.73
C LYS A 309 -8.76 -11.85 10.09
#